data_AF-A0A7C3GCA5-F1
#
_entry.id   AF-A0A7C3GCA5-F1
#
_cell.length_a   1.000
_cell.length_b   1.000
_cell.length_c   1.000
_cell.angle_alpha   90.00
_cell.angle_beta   90.00
_cell.angle_gamma   90.00
#
_symmetry.space_group_name_H-M   'P 1'
#
loop_
_entity.id
_entity.type
_entity.pdbx_description
1 polymer ?
#
loop_
_entity_poly.entity_id
_entity_poly.type
_entity_poly.pdbx_seq_one_letter_code
_entity_poly.pdbx_strand_id
1 'polypeptide(L)'
;MNLFSTRRTNATRQGLDDATVHAWYRFVLSYPDHLVKDMLAHFAVQRGQIVLDPFVGTGTTLVECKRAGIRSIGVDANPVTAFASQVKTDWDIDLVLLDEQISQILATIE
;
A
#
# COMPACT_ATOMS: atom_id res chain seq x y z
N MET A 1 -41.22 -4.21 -7.80
CA MET A 1 -40.10 -5.05 -8.32
C MET A 1 -39.30 -4.17 -9.26
N ASN A 2 -38.34 -3.41 -8.73
CA ASN A 2 -37.64 -2.37 -9.50
C ASN A 2 -36.21 -2.85 -9.76
N LEU A 3 -35.94 -3.11 -11.04
CA LEU A 3 -34.67 -3.62 -11.57
C LEU A 3 -33.68 -2.45 -11.66
N PHE A 4 -33.27 -1.90 -10.51
CA PHE A 4 -32.22 -0.89 -10.49
C PHE A 4 -30.87 -1.55 -10.79
N SER A 5 -30.48 -1.45 -12.05
CA SER A 5 -29.11 -1.22 -12.53
C SER A 5 -28.04 -1.52 -11.49
N THR A 6 -27.55 -2.76 -11.48
CA THR A 6 -26.25 -3.07 -10.88
C THR A 6 -25.22 -2.32 -11.72
N ARG A 7 -24.88 -1.08 -11.32
CA ARG A 7 -23.59 -0.51 -11.69
C ARG A 7 -22.58 -1.56 -11.27
N ARG A 8 -21.97 -2.26 -12.24
CA ARG A 8 -20.69 -2.93 -12.00
C ARG A 8 -19.74 -1.82 -11.61
N THR A 9 -19.64 -1.53 -10.32
CA THR A 9 -18.50 -0.82 -9.79
C THR A 9 -17.31 -1.57 -10.33
N ASN A 10 -16.40 -0.87 -11.02
CA ASN A 10 -15.12 -1.44 -11.41
C ASN A 10 -14.48 -1.96 -10.13
N ALA A 11 -14.70 -3.24 -9.81
CA ALA A 11 -13.94 -3.93 -8.79
C ALA A 11 -12.49 -3.66 -9.18
N THR A 12 -11.74 -3.01 -8.29
CA THR A 12 -10.31 -2.89 -8.43
C THR A 12 -9.82 -4.29 -8.81
N ARG A 13 -9.01 -4.43 -9.87
CA ARG A 13 -8.62 -5.74 -10.45
C ARG A 13 -8.04 -6.75 -9.44
N GLN A 14 -7.75 -6.30 -8.23
CA GLN A 14 -7.18 -7.05 -7.10
C GLN A 14 -8.15 -7.22 -5.92
N GLY A 15 -9.37 -6.66 -5.95
CA GLY A 15 -10.33 -6.78 -4.85
C GLY A 15 -9.86 -6.10 -3.57
N LEU A 16 -9.34 -4.87 -3.67
CA LEU A 16 -8.84 -4.11 -2.52
C LEU A 16 -10.00 -3.63 -1.65
N ASP A 17 -9.93 -3.88 -0.35
CA ASP A 17 -10.85 -3.30 0.63
C ASP A 17 -10.50 -1.84 0.91
N ASP A 18 -9.19 -1.51 0.86
CA ASP A 18 -8.68 -0.14 0.97
C ASP A 18 -7.77 0.21 -0.21
N ALA A 19 -8.19 1.17 -1.01
CA ALA A 19 -7.44 1.64 -2.18
C ALA A 19 -6.38 2.71 -1.86
N THR A 20 -6.36 3.30 -0.65
CA THR A 20 -5.66 4.56 -0.35
C THR A 20 -4.20 4.57 -0.80
N VAL A 21 -3.35 3.70 -0.24
CA VAL A 21 -1.93 3.57 -0.61
C VAL A 21 -1.72 2.50 -1.68
N HIS A 22 -2.55 1.45 -1.66
CA HIS A 22 -2.43 0.31 -2.57
C HIS A 22 -2.63 0.70 -4.04
N ALA A 23 -3.49 1.70 -4.32
CA ALA A 23 -3.77 2.16 -5.67
C ALA A 23 -2.70 3.08 -6.28
N TRP A 24 -1.71 3.57 -5.51
CA TRP A 24 -0.66 4.48 -6.01
C TRP A 24 0.17 3.85 -7.13
N TYR A 25 0.32 2.51 -7.09
CA TYR A 25 0.97 1.76 -8.15
C TYR A 25 0.33 0.38 -8.26
N ARG A 26 -0.27 0.10 -9.43
CA ARG A 26 -0.96 -1.16 -9.70
C ARG A 26 -0.05 -2.14 -10.44
N PHE A 27 0.26 -3.25 -9.78
CA PHE A 27 1.08 -4.32 -10.36
C PHE A 27 0.24 -5.53 -10.74
N VAL A 28 0.38 -6.03 -11.97
CA VAL A 28 -0.52 -7.06 -12.54
C VAL A 28 -0.56 -8.35 -11.71
N LEU A 29 0.52 -8.69 -11.02
CA LEU A 29 0.66 -9.93 -10.23
C LEU A 29 0.55 -9.72 -8.71
N SER A 30 -0.06 -8.62 -8.27
CA SER A 30 -0.32 -8.38 -6.83
C SER A 30 -1.57 -9.11 -6.33
N TYR A 31 -1.66 -9.28 -5.02
CA TYR A 31 -2.80 -9.82 -4.27
C TYR A 31 -3.57 -8.71 -3.51
N PRO A 32 -4.82 -8.98 -3.05
CA PRO A 32 -5.60 -8.06 -2.22
C PRO A 32 -4.97 -7.75 -0.86
N ASP A 33 -5.29 -6.61 -0.27
CA ASP A 33 -4.83 -6.20 1.05
C ASP A 33 -5.41 -7.06 2.19
N HIS A 34 -6.68 -7.47 2.08
CA HIS A 34 -7.33 -8.31 3.10
C HIS A 34 -6.64 -9.67 3.26
N LEU A 35 -6.04 -10.23 2.20
CA LEU A 35 -5.28 -11.48 2.30
C LEU A 35 -4.14 -11.36 3.32
N VAL A 36 -3.45 -10.22 3.38
CA VAL A 36 -2.37 -10.02 4.37
C VAL A 36 -2.94 -9.95 5.78
N LYS A 37 -4.06 -9.24 5.98
CA LYS A 37 -4.73 -9.16 7.29
C LYS A 37 -5.13 -10.55 7.78
N ASP A 38 -5.69 -11.38 6.89
CA ASP A 38 -6.07 -12.76 7.18
C ASP A 38 -4.86 -13.62 7.54
N MET A 39 -3.74 -13.46 6.82
CA MET A 39 -2.50 -14.19 7.12
C MET A 39 -1.90 -13.79 8.46
N LEU A 40 -1.84 -12.50 8.77
CA LEU A 40 -1.36 -12.01 10.08
C LEU A 40 -2.19 -12.59 11.23
N ALA A 41 -3.51 -12.68 11.06
CA ALA A 41 -4.41 -13.29 12.02
C ALA A 41 -4.23 -14.81 12.11
N HIS A 42 -4.14 -15.50 10.96
CA HIS A 42 -3.96 -16.95 10.89
C HIS A 42 -2.69 -17.42 11.60
N PHE A 43 -1.59 -16.69 11.43
CA PHE A 43 -0.32 -16.96 12.10
C PHE A 43 -0.21 -16.35 13.51
N ALA A 44 -1.28 -15.68 13.98
CA ALA A 44 -1.34 -15.01 15.27
C ALA A 44 -0.13 -14.10 15.53
N VAL A 45 0.30 -13.34 14.52
CA VAL A 45 1.50 -12.49 14.58
C VAL A 45 1.32 -11.43 15.67
N GLN A 46 2.29 -11.36 16.57
CA GLN A 46 2.29 -10.45 17.72
C GLN A 46 3.21 -9.25 17.51
N ARG A 47 2.91 -8.15 18.22
CA ARG A 47 3.83 -7.01 18.31
C ARG A 47 5.20 -7.48 18.84
N GLY A 48 6.27 -6.96 18.24
CA GLY A 48 7.65 -7.35 18.54
C GLY A 48 8.22 -8.39 17.57
N GLN A 49 7.38 -9.20 16.92
CA GLN A 49 7.78 -10.08 15.82
C GLN A 49 8.04 -9.28 14.53
N ILE A 50 8.65 -9.94 13.56
CA ILE A 50 8.97 -9.37 12.24
C ILE A 50 8.39 -10.29 11.16
N VAL A 51 7.70 -9.70 10.20
CA VAL A 51 7.27 -10.38 8.96
C VAL A 51 8.33 -10.17 7.87
N LEU A 52 8.71 -11.24 7.19
CA LEU A 52 9.60 -11.19 6.03
C LEU A 52 8.80 -11.48 4.77
N ASP A 53 8.86 -10.58 3.79
CA ASP A 53 8.37 -10.81 2.43
C ASP A 53 9.56 -10.84 1.45
N PRO A 54 10.02 -12.04 1.02
CA PRO A 54 11.18 -12.16 0.14
C PRO A 54 10.89 -11.80 -1.33
N PHE A 55 9.63 -11.48 -1.67
CA PHE A 55 9.18 -11.09 -3.01
C PHE A 55 8.19 -9.93 -2.92
N VAL A 56 8.61 -8.86 -2.24
CA VAL A 56 7.71 -7.81 -1.72
C VAL A 56 6.89 -7.10 -2.80
N GLY A 57 7.35 -7.11 -4.05
CA GLY A 57 6.66 -6.43 -5.13
C GLY A 57 6.48 -4.96 -4.79
N THR A 58 5.26 -4.47 -4.94
CA THR A 58 4.92 -3.07 -4.64
C THR A 58 4.46 -2.85 -3.21
N GLY A 59 4.72 -3.78 -2.30
CA GLY A 59 4.66 -3.53 -0.86
C GLY A 59 3.37 -3.85 -0.14
N THR A 60 2.44 -4.63 -0.72
CA THR A 60 1.15 -4.94 -0.08
C THR A 60 1.34 -5.53 1.33
N THR A 61 2.24 -6.52 1.51
CA THR A 61 2.58 -7.07 2.84
C THR A 61 3.07 -5.99 3.80
N LEU A 62 4.02 -5.16 3.38
CA LEU A 62 4.66 -4.19 4.28
C LEU A 62 3.71 -3.06 4.66
N VAL A 63 2.88 -2.59 3.73
CA VAL A 63 1.85 -1.58 4.01
C VAL A 63 0.88 -2.10 5.07
N GLU A 64 0.36 -3.32 4.92
CA GLU A 64 -0.58 -3.90 5.88
C GLU A 64 0.08 -4.24 7.22
N CYS A 65 1.34 -4.69 7.22
CA CYS A 65 2.12 -4.84 8.47
C CYS A 65 2.29 -3.49 9.19
N LYS A 66 2.64 -2.42 8.45
CA LYS A 66 2.81 -1.07 9.01
C LYS A 66 1.50 -0.56 9.61
N ARG A 67 0.36 -0.77 8.94
CA ARG A 67 -0.98 -0.44 9.47
C ARG A 67 -1.29 -1.17 10.77
N ALA A 68 -0.92 -2.45 10.85
CA ALA A 68 -1.11 -3.26 12.05
C ALA A 68 -0.08 -2.94 13.17
N GLY A 69 0.89 -2.05 12.94
CA GLY A 69 1.97 -1.76 13.86
C GLY A 69 2.93 -2.95 14.06
N ILE A 70 3.05 -3.80 13.04
CA ILE A 70 3.93 -4.97 13.00
C ILE A 70 5.17 -4.59 12.18
N ARG A 71 6.35 -4.95 12.68
CA ARG A 71 7.60 -4.73 11.94
C ARG A 71 7.66 -5.68 10.75
N SER A 72 8.18 -5.20 9.63
CA SER A 72 8.29 -6.01 8.43
C SER A 72 9.52 -5.65 7.60
N ILE A 73 10.07 -6.63 6.90
CA ILE A 73 11.19 -6.50 5.97
C ILE A 73 10.74 -7.05 4.63
N GLY A 74 11.00 -6.31 3.55
CA GLY A 74 10.71 -6.75 2.19
C GLY A 74 11.96 -6.77 1.33
N VAL A 75 12.09 -7.77 0.47
CA VAL A 75 13.16 -7.89 -0.53
C VAL A 75 12.51 -8.11 -1.90
N ASP A 76 13.04 -7.44 -2.92
CA ASP A 76 12.68 -7.67 -4.32
C ASP A 76 13.93 -7.47 -5.17
N ALA A 77 14.08 -8.29 -6.22
CA ALA A 77 15.17 -8.15 -7.18
C ALA A 77 14.93 -6.99 -8.15
N ASN A 78 13.67 -6.61 -8.38
CA ASN A 78 13.32 -5.50 -9.24
C ASN A 78 13.39 -4.19 -8.45
N PRO A 79 14.34 -3.28 -8.78
CA PRO A 79 14.52 -2.04 -8.03
C PRO A 79 13.31 -1.11 -8.14
N VAL A 80 12.51 -1.20 -9.21
CA VAL A 80 11.32 -0.34 -9.40
C VAL A 80 10.20 -0.74 -8.45
N THR A 81 9.95 -2.03 -8.27
CA THR A 81 8.92 -2.50 -7.33
C THR A 81 9.37 -2.28 -5.89
N ALA A 82 10.65 -2.56 -5.59
CA ALA A 82 11.26 -2.24 -4.30
C ALA A 82 11.12 -0.74 -3.96
N PHE A 83 11.41 0.16 -4.90
CA PHE A 83 11.22 1.60 -4.72
C PHE A 83 9.76 1.96 -4.46
N ALA A 84 8.81 1.41 -5.23
CA ALA A 84 7.39 1.63 -4.98
C ALA A 84 6.96 1.16 -3.58
N SER A 85 7.48 0.02 -3.11
CA SER A 85 7.24 -0.47 -1.75
C SER A 85 7.83 0.47 -0.70
N GLN A 86 9.05 0.99 -0.90
CA GLN A 86 9.68 1.94 0.01
C GLN A 86 8.84 3.21 0.14
N VAL A 87 8.47 3.83 -0.98
CA VAL A 87 7.64 5.05 -0.98
C VAL A 87 6.27 4.80 -0.31
N LYS A 88 5.61 3.68 -0.60
CA LYS A 88 4.32 3.34 0.02
C LYS A 88 4.40 3.08 1.53
N THR A 89 5.60 2.82 2.04
CA THR A 89 5.83 2.52 3.47
C THR A 89 6.60 3.62 4.19
N ASP A 90 6.89 4.74 3.52
CA ASP A 90 7.43 5.94 4.15
C ASP A 90 6.28 6.88 4.52
N TRP A 91 5.97 6.97 5.81
CA TRP A 91 4.87 7.80 6.33
C TRP A 91 5.36 8.87 7.29
N ASP A 92 6.69 8.97 7.48
CA ASP A 92 7.29 9.98 8.33
C ASP A 92 7.56 11.24 7.48
N ILE A 93 6.47 11.88 7.07
CA ILE A 93 6.50 13.02 6.15
C ILE A 93 6.56 14.30 6.97
N ASP A 94 7.58 15.12 6.72
CA ASP A 94 7.64 16.49 7.23
C ASP A 94 6.58 17.35 6.53
N LEU A 95 5.51 17.64 7.25
CA LEU A 95 4.38 18.41 6.74
C LEU A 95 4.73 19.89 6.50
N VAL A 96 5.69 20.45 7.24
CA VAL A 96 6.13 21.83 7.06
C VAL A 96 6.92 21.94 5.77
N LEU A 97 7.90 21.04 5.58
CA LEU A 97 8.66 20.98 4.34
C LEU A 97 7.75 20.71 3.13
N LEU A 98 6.77 19.83 3.27
CA LEU A 98 5.82 19.54 2.20
C LEU A 98 5.06 20.80 1.75
N ASP A 99 4.56 21.59 2.69
CA ASP A 99 3.83 22.84 2.40
C ASP A 99 4.73 23.89 1.71
N GLU A 100 5.97 24.02 2.18
CA GLU A 100 6.98 24.87 1.54
C GLU A 100 7.27 24.45 0.10
N GLN A 101 7.45 23.15 -0.14
CA GLN A 101 7.72 22.60 -1.48
C GLN A 101 6.53 22.75 -2.42
N ILE A 102 5.30 22.52 -1.94
CA ILE A 102 4.07 22.73 -2.72
C ILE A 102 3.99 24.20 -3.16
N SER A 103 4.21 25.14 -2.22
CA SER A 103 4.17 26.57 -2.50
C SER A 103 5.23 26.97 -3.55
N GLN A 104 6.44 26.43 -3.46
CA GLN A 104 7.51 26.68 -4.43
C GLN A 104 7.14 26.17 -5.84
N ILE A 105 6.58 24.96 -5.95
CA ILE A 105 6.18 24.39 -7.25
C ILE A 105 5.05 25.20 -7.87
N LEU A 106 4.03 25.58 -7.10
CA LEU A 106 2.90 26.36 -7.62
C LEU A 106 3.34 27.74 -8.15
N ALA A 107 4.31 28.38 -7.49
CA ALA A 107 4.90 29.63 -7.94
C ALA A 107 5.65 29.53 -9.28
N THR A 108 5.98 28.31 -9.77
CA THR A 108 6.59 28.13 -11.10
C THR A 108 5.58 28.12 -12.24
N ILE A 109 4.28 28.02 -11.92
CA ILE A 109 3.18 27.91 -12.89
C ILE A 109 2.50 29.29 -13.09
N GLU A 110 2.74 30.25 -12.20
CA GLU A 110 2.31 31.66 -12.30
C GLU A 110 3.34 32.53 -13.05
#